data_AF-A0A1S2VCS2-F1
#
_entry.id   AF-A0A1S2VCS2-F1
#
_cell.length_a   1.000
_cell.length_b   1.000
_cell.length_c   1.000
_cell.angle_alpha   90.00
_cell.angle_beta   90.00
_cell.angle_gamma   90.00
#
_symmetry.space_group_name_H-M   'P 1'
#
loop_
_entity.id
_entity.type
_entity.pdbx_description
1 polymer ?
#
loop_
_entity_poly.entity_id
_entity_poly.type
_entity_poly.pdbx_seq_one_letter_code
_entity_poly.pdbx_strand_id
1 'polypeptide(L)'
;MAVFGSGTSPDQVSPNSLLGGAAFVNNNDLAVQYAPVLSLDMIRGATGIESKYIIVDDAGIIGLFRYDSSDTTTADNNATVLVTSDGRRYKPVVPGRNGTTANRPGTVGLPTGYPYYDTTLGKPIWWNGSAWKDAANSTV
;
A
#
# COMPACT_ATOMS: atom_id res chain seq x y z
N MET A 1 31.50 32.60 -54.14
CA MET A 1 30.36 32.90 -53.24
C MET A 1 29.85 31.57 -52.70
N ALA A 2 29.64 31.48 -51.38
CA ALA A 2 29.81 30.28 -50.57
C ALA A 2 28.87 29.09 -50.85
N VAL A 3 29.40 27.90 -50.56
CA VAL A 3 28.70 26.61 -50.45
C VAL A 3 27.91 26.59 -49.14
N PHE A 4 26.62 26.27 -49.18
CA PHE A 4 25.84 25.91 -48.00
C PHE A 4 25.39 24.44 -48.14
N GLY A 5 26.01 23.59 -47.32
CA GLY A 5 25.77 22.15 -47.30
C GLY A 5 24.35 21.81 -46.87
N SER A 6 23.83 20.70 -47.39
CA SER A 6 22.57 20.10 -46.97
C SER A 6 22.71 19.50 -45.57
N GLY A 7 22.68 20.36 -44.55
CA GLY A 7 22.43 19.95 -43.19
C GLY A 7 20.94 19.71 -43.04
N THR A 8 20.52 18.46 -42.81
CA THR A 8 19.35 18.24 -41.96
C THR A 8 19.71 18.85 -40.61
N SER A 9 19.21 20.05 -40.30
CA SER A 9 19.45 20.67 -38.99
C SER A 9 19.08 19.63 -37.92
N PRO A 10 19.94 19.33 -36.95
CA PRO A 10 19.61 18.42 -35.85
C PRO A 10 18.49 18.97 -34.94
N ASP A 11 18.04 20.20 -35.18
CA ASP A 11 17.10 20.95 -34.33
C ASP A 11 15.63 20.52 -34.46
N GLN A 12 15.40 19.28 -34.88
CA GLN A 12 14.14 18.57 -34.63
C GLN A 12 14.36 17.58 -33.48
N VAL A 13 14.96 18.04 -32.38
CA VAL A 13 14.70 17.39 -31.10
C VAL A 13 13.23 17.58 -30.81
N SER A 14 12.49 16.48 -30.81
CA SER A 14 11.10 16.43 -30.37
C SER A 14 10.98 17.19 -29.02
N PRO A 15 9.83 17.81 -28.69
CA PRO A 15 9.66 18.60 -27.46
C PRO A 15 10.01 17.87 -26.14
N ASN A 16 10.32 16.57 -26.21
CA ASN A 16 10.71 15.73 -25.09
C ASN A 16 12.20 15.69 -24.75
N SER A 17 13.10 16.36 -25.48
CA SER A 17 14.55 16.28 -25.19
C SER A 17 15.06 17.27 -24.13
N LEU A 18 14.24 18.23 -23.68
CA LEU A 18 14.64 19.28 -22.72
C LEU A 18 14.19 19.02 -21.28
N LEU A 19 13.69 17.81 -21.00
CA LEU A 19 13.51 17.32 -19.64
C LEU A 19 14.56 16.25 -19.41
N GLY A 20 15.78 16.70 -19.13
CA GLY A 20 16.87 15.83 -18.71
C GLY A 20 16.39 14.90 -17.60
N GLY A 21 16.33 13.61 -17.89
CA GLY A 21 15.99 12.59 -16.91
C GLY A 21 14.66 12.83 -16.21
N ALA A 22 13.60 13.29 -16.91
CA ALA A 22 12.25 13.02 -16.41
C ALA A 22 12.13 11.50 -16.36
N ALA A 23 12.45 10.94 -15.19
CA ALA A 23 12.10 9.59 -14.83
C ALA A 23 10.68 9.41 -15.33
N PHE A 24 10.44 8.36 -16.11
CA PHE A 24 9.10 7.83 -16.22
C PHE A 24 8.67 7.55 -14.78
N VAL A 25 8.05 8.53 -14.13
CA VAL A 25 7.51 8.33 -12.80
C VAL A 25 6.39 7.37 -13.08
N ASN A 26 6.64 6.11 -12.76
CA ASN A 26 5.65 5.08 -12.94
C ASN A 26 4.41 5.55 -12.17
N ASN A 27 3.22 5.40 -12.74
CA ASN A 27 2.00 5.90 -12.08
C ASN A 27 1.77 5.23 -10.71
N ASN A 28 2.47 4.13 -10.40
CA ASN A 28 2.47 3.51 -9.08
C ASN A 28 3.24 4.32 -8.02
N ASP A 29 4.30 5.06 -8.38
CA ASP A 29 5.08 5.94 -7.49
C ASP A 29 4.33 7.23 -7.17
N LEU A 30 3.63 7.81 -8.16
CA LEU A 30 2.79 9.00 -7.94
C LEU A 30 1.57 8.69 -7.07
N ALA A 31 1.04 7.46 -7.11
CA ALA A 31 -0.16 7.10 -6.36
C ALA A 31 0.02 7.20 -4.83
N VAL A 32 1.26 7.11 -4.34
CA VAL A 32 1.59 7.33 -2.91
C VAL A 32 1.74 8.84 -2.62
N GLN A 33 2.32 9.61 -3.55
CA GLN A 33 2.52 11.05 -3.41
C GLN A 33 1.20 11.83 -3.28
N TYR A 34 0.14 11.37 -3.95
CA TYR A 34 -1.19 11.97 -3.91
C TYR A 34 -2.18 11.23 -3.00
N ALA A 35 -1.71 10.33 -2.15
CA ALA A 35 -2.58 9.64 -1.19
C ALA A 35 -3.18 10.66 -0.21
N PRO A 36 -4.52 10.71 -0.05
CA PRO A 36 -5.14 11.62 0.90
C PRO A 36 -4.75 11.22 2.33
N VAL A 37 -4.49 12.22 3.17
CA VAL A 37 -4.28 12.06 4.61
C VAL A 37 -5.64 12.15 5.29
N LEU A 38 -6.03 11.09 6.02
CA LEU A 38 -7.35 10.93 6.60
C LEU A 38 -7.24 10.49 8.06
N SER A 39 -8.18 10.94 8.89
CA SER A 39 -8.41 10.33 10.21
C SER A 39 -9.23 9.05 10.08
N LEU A 40 -9.28 8.27 11.15
CA LEU A 40 -10.04 7.02 11.19
C LEU A 40 -11.54 7.25 10.98
N ASP A 41 -12.08 8.31 11.59
CA ASP A 41 -13.48 8.69 11.45
C ASP A 41 -13.83 9.10 10.01
N MET A 42 -12.93 9.83 9.35
CA MET A 42 -13.12 10.21 7.95
C MET A 42 -13.18 8.98 7.04
N ILE A 43 -12.32 7.98 7.27
CA ILE A 43 -12.31 6.74 6.50
C ILE A 43 -13.63 5.97 6.68
N ARG A 44 -14.07 5.79 7.93
CA ARG A 44 -15.28 5.02 8.25
C ARG A 44 -16.56 5.67 7.75
N GLY A 45 -16.60 7.01 7.70
CA GLY A 45 -17.70 7.76 7.11
C GLY A 45 -17.62 7.92 5.59
N ALA A 46 -16.49 7.59 4.96
CA ALA A 46 -16.30 7.85 3.55
C ALA A 46 -17.08 6.86 2.66
N THR A 47 -17.52 7.37 1.52
CA THR A 47 -17.94 6.59 0.36
C THR A 47 -17.09 7.01 -0.84
N GLY A 48 -16.87 6.12 -1.80
CA GLY A 48 -16.30 6.51 -3.09
C GLY A 48 -14.83 6.96 -3.04
N ILE A 49 -14.03 6.52 -2.07
CA ILE A 49 -12.59 6.78 -2.12
C ILE A 49 -12.01 6.03 -3.32
N GLU A 50 -11.64 6.77 -4.36
CA GLU A 50 -11.04 6.21 -5.58
C GLU A 50 -9.53 5.96 -5.45
N SER A 51 -8.89 6.60 -4.48
CA SER A 51 -7.46 6.46 -4.21
C SER A 51 -7.12 5.03 -3.77
N LYS A 52 -6.17 4.42 -4.48
CA LYS A 52 -5.61 3.10 -4.15
C LYS A 52 -4.83 3.12 -2.83
N TYR A 53 -4.23 4.25 -2.49
CA TYR A 53 -3.52 4.45 -1.24
C TYR A 53 -4.16 5.58 -0.44
N ILE A 54 -4.12 5.46 0.88
CA ILE A 54 -4.47 6.50 1.84
C ILE A 54 -3.38 6.58 2.89
N ILE A 55 -3.17 7.76 3.46
CA ILE A 55 -2.34 7.95 4.64
C ILE A 55 -3.30 8.13 5.82
N VAL A 56 -3.10 7.34 6.86
CA VAL A 56 -3.85 7.48 8.11
C VAL A 56 -2.98 8.28 9.07
N ASP A 57 -3.52 9.35 9.61
CA ASP A 57 -2.88 10.18 10.64
C ASP A 57 -3.82 10.30 11.84
N ASP A 58 -3.90 9.22 12.63
CA ASP A 58 -4.74 9.13 13.83
C ASP A 58 -3.95 8.56 15.01
N ALA A 59 -4.31 8.95 16.22
CA ALA A 59 -3.64 8.51 17.43
C ALA A 59 -3.79 6.99 17.62
N GLY A 60 -2.69 6.26 17.47
CA GLY A 60 -2.63 4.80 17.58
C GLY A 60 -2.62 4.05 16.24
N ILE A 61 -2.89 4.73 15.12
CA ILE A 61 -2.80 4.16 13.78
C ILE A 61 -2.26 5.24 12.83
N ILE A 62 -0.96 5.18 12.53
CA ILE A 62 -0.33 6.09 11.57
C ILE A 62 0.35 5.26 10.50
N GLY A 63 0.12 5.58 9.24
CA GLY A 63 0.87 4.96 8.15
C GLY A 63 0.17 4.97 6.80
N LEU A 64 0.84 4.35 5.83
CA LEU A 64 0.33 4.17 4.47
C LEU A 64 -0.49 2.89 4.39
N PHE A 65 -1.72 3.01 3.89
CA PHE A 65 -2.64 1.91 3.68
C PHE A 65 -3.00 1.79 2.20
N ARG A 66 -3.21 0.57 1.73
CA ARG A 66 -3.59 0.23 0.37
C ARG A 66 -4.96 -0.41 0.35
N TYR A 67 -5.79 -0.02 -0.61
CA TYR A 67 -7.04 -0.69 -0.91
C TYR A 67 -6.79 -2.13 -1.36
N ASP A 68 -7.47 -3.07 -0.71
CA ASP A 68 -7.47 -4.48 -1.05
C ASP A 68 -8.80 -4.85 -1.69
N SER A 69 -8.84 -4.85 -3.03
CA SER A 69 -10.05 -5.18 -3.80
C SER A 69 -10.45 -6.65 -3.72
N SER A 70 -9.56 -7.54 -3.25
CA SER A 70 -9.84 -8.96 -3.12
C SER A 70 -10.49 -9.30 -1.77
N ASP A 71 -10.35 -8.43 -0.78
CA ASP A 71 -10.98 -8.60 0.52
C ASP A 71 -12.34 -7.88 0.56
N THR A 72 -13.40 -8.67 0.66
CA THR A 72 -14.79 -8.18 0.74
C THR A 72 -15.48 -8.59 2.04
N THR A 73 -14.78 -9.25 2.97
CA THR A 73 -15.40 -9.92 4.12
C THR A 73 -14.76 -9.54 5.44
N THR A 74 -13.47 -9.16 5.49
CA THR A 74 -12.82 -8.84 6.76
C THR A 74 -13.44 -7.59 7.37
N ALA A 75 -13.77 -7.68 8.66
CA ALA A 75 -14.34 -6.58 9.44
C ALA A 75 -13.27 -5.53 9.79
N ASP A 76 -13.72 -4.30 10.05
CA ASP A 76 -12.86 -3.26 10.63
C ASP A 76 -12.36 -3.72 11.99
N ASN A 77 -11.06 -3.62 12.23
CA ASN A 77 -10.43 -4.02 13.50
C ASN A 77 -9.70 -2.87 14.20
N ASN A 78 -9.91 -1.63 13.74
CA ASN A 78 -9.27 -0.45 14.32
C ASN A 78 -7.74 -0.57 14.38
N ALA A 79 -7.12 -1.27 13.42
CA ALA A 79 -5.68 -1.47 13.38
C ALA A 79 -5.16 -1.78 11.97
N THR A 80 -5.35 -3.01 11.50
CA THR A 80 -4.79 -3.53 10.25
C THR A 80 -5.79 -3.67 9.11
N VAL A 81 -7.08 -3.49 9.41
CA VAL A 81 -8.16 -3.44 8.43
C VAL A 81 -9.06 -2.27 8.79
N LEU A 82 -9.10 -1.29 7.88
CA LEU A 82 -9.98 -0.13 7.97
C LEU A 82 -11.06 -0.27 6.90
N VAL A 83 -12.33 -0.15 7.30
CA VAL A 83 -13.46 -0.36 6.39
C VAL A 83 -14.23 0.95 6.24
N THR A 84 -14.39 1.39 5.00
CA THR A 84 -15.22 2.54 4.65
C THR A 84 -16.71 2.20 4.73
N SER A 85 -17.59 3.21 4.75
CA SER A 85 -19.04 2.97 4.79
C SER A 85 -19.59 2.26 3.54
N ASP A 86 -18.91 2.39 2.40
CA ASP A 86 -19.20 1.65 1.15
C ASP A 86 -18.49 0.28 1.06
N GLY A 87 -17.82 -0.16 2.14
CA GLY A 87 -17.26 -1.51 2.26
C GLY A 87 -15.88 -1.71 1.62
N ARG A 88 -15.15 -0.64 1.26
CA ARG A 88 -13.76 -0.76 0.83
C ARG A 88 -12.87 -1.08 2.04
N ARG A 89 -11.93 -2.02 1.87
CA ARG A 89 -10.97 -2.41 2.91
C ARG A 89 -9.58 -1.90 2.59
N TYR A 90 -9.04 -1.12 3.51
CA TYR A 90 -7.68 -0.60 3.45
C TYR A 90 -6.80 -1.35 4.45
N LYS A 91 -5.63 -1.80 3.99
CA LYS A 91 -4.65 -2.58 4.77
C LYS A 91 -3.28 -1.92 4.76
N PRO A 92 -2.49 -2.00 5.83
CA PRO A 92 -1.18 -1.34 5.89
C PRO A 92 -0.24 -1.89 4.82
N VAL A 93 0.47 -0.99 4.13
CA VAL A 93 1.49 -1.38 3.13
C VAL A 93 2.68 -2.05 3.81
N VAL A 94 3.05 -1.55 4.99
CA VAL A 94 4.07 -2.14 5.85
C VAL A 94 3.40 -2.64 7.12
N PRO A 95 3.04 -3.93 7.20
CA PRO A 95 2.37 -4.47 8.35
C PRO A 95 3.26 -4.47 9.61
N GLY A 96 2.63 -4.43 10.78
CA GLY A 96 3.32 -4.61 12.06
C GLY A 96 3.85 -6.03 12.24
N ARG A 97 4.79 -6.22 13.17
CA ARG A 97 5.35 -7.53 13.53
C ARG A 97 4.86 -8.04 14.89
N ASN A 98 3.90 -7.37 15.52
CA ASN A 98 3.31 -7.77 16.79
C ASN A 98 1.90 -7.20 16.96
N GLY A 99 1.17 -7.77 17.92
CA GLY A 99 -0.16 -7.33 18.34
C GLY A 99 -1.08 -8.50 18.66
N THR A 100 -2.36 -8.25 18.88
CA THR A 100 -3.36 -9.27 19.22
C THR A 100 -3.66 -10.20 18.02
N THR A 101 -4.39 -11.29 18.27
CA THR A 101 -4.92 -12.16 17.20
C THR A 101 -5.73 -11.37 16.17
N ALA A 102 -6.53 -10.41 16.63
CA ALA A 102 -7.36 -9.57 15.76
C ALA A 102 -6.54 -8.60 14.90
N ASN A 103 -5.34 -8.22 15.36
CA ASN A 103 -4.46 -7.26 14.69
C ASN A 103 -3.43 -7.94 13.78
N ARG A 104 -3.49 -9.27 13.61
CA ARG A 104 -2.62 -9.96 12.66
C ARG A 104 -2.77 -9.30 11.28
N PRO A 105 -1.66 -9.06 10.56
CA PRO A 105 -1.70 -8.46 9.23
C PRO A 105 -2.61 -9.22 8.27
N GLY A 106 -3.35 -8.48 7.44
CA GLY A 106 -4.14 -9.07 6.36
C GLY A 106 -3.26 -9.74 5.31
N THR A 107 -3.79 -10.78 4.66
CA THR A 107 -3.02 -11.75 3.86
C THR A 107 -2.47 -11.23 2.53
N VAL A 108 -2.93 -10.07 2.05
CA VAL A 108 -2.58 -9.55 0.73
C VAL A 108 -1.23 -8.84 0.75
N GLY A 109 -0.27 -9.40 0.02
CA GLY A 109 1.09 -8.87 -0.08
C GLY A 109 2.02 -9.28 1.07
N LEU A 110 1.56 -10.14 1.99
CA LEU A 110 2.43 -10.73 3.01
C LEU A 110 3.30 -11.84 2.40
N PRO A 111 4.63 -11.76 2.50
CA PRO A 111 5.50 -12.84 2.05
C PRO A 111 5.37 -14.05 2.97
N THR A 112 5.46 -15.26 2.40
CA THR A 112 5.62 -16.49 3.19
C THR A 112 6.86 -16.37 4.09
N GLY A 113 6.73 -16.80 5.34
CA GLY A 113 7.75 -16.65 6.38
C GLY A 113 7.67 -15.35 7.16
N TYR A 114 6.69 -14.48 6.87
CA TYR A 114 6.52 -13.23 7.63
C TYR A 114 6.28 -13.52 9.13
N PRO A 115 7.14 -13.00 10.03
CA PRO A 115 7.02 -13.25 11.47
C PRO A 115 6.07 -12.26 12.14
N TYR A 116 5.30 -12.75 13.11
CA TYR A 116 4.44 -11.93 13.96
C TYR A 116 4.43 -12.45 15.40
N TYR A 117 4.56 -11.57 16.39
CA TYR A 117 4.37 -11.93 17.78
C TYR A 117 2.91 -11.68 18.18
N ASP A 118 2.16 -12.76 18.35
CA ASP A 118 0.77 -12.68 18.78
C ASP A 118 0.70 -12.53 20.30
N THR A 119 0.29 -11.34 20.76
CA THR A 119 0.20 -11.01 22.19
C THR A 119 -1.03 -11.62 22.86
N THR A 120 -2.04 -12.04 22.11
CA THR A 120 -3.19 -12.78 22.65
C THR A 120 -2.80 -14.23 22.94
N LEU A 121 -1.98 -14.83 22.08
CA LEU A 121 -1.45 -16.19 22.28
C LEU A 121 -0.16 -16.23 23.09
N GLY A 122 0.54 -15.10 23.24
CA GLY A 122 1.82 -14.99 23.93
C GLY A 122 2.97 -15.72 23.23
N LYS A 123 2.94 -15.86 21.90
CA LYS A 123 3.95 -16.62 21.15
C LYS A 123 4.23 -16.06 19.75
N PRO A 124 5.45 -16.27 19.20
CA PRO A 124 5.74 -15.99 17.80
C PRO A 124 5.02 -16.98 16.87
N ILE A 125 4.54 -16.47 15.75
CA ILE A 125 3.84 -17.17 14.68
C ILE A 125 4.35 -16.68 13.32
N TRP A 126 4.14 -17.47 12.26
CA TRP A 126 4.62 -17.17 10.90
C TRP A 126 3.52 -17.39 9.87
N TRP A 127 3.42 -16.48 8.91
CA TRP A 127 2.55 -16.64 7.76
C TRP A 127 3.13 -17.67 6.78
N ASN A 128 2.42 -18.75 6.48
CA ASN A 128 2.91 -19.77 5.54
C ASN A 128 2.47 -19.52 4.08
N GLY A 129 1.73 -18.45 3.80
CA GLY A 129 1.10 -18.17 2.50
C GLY A 129 -0.42 -18.39 2.48
N SER A 130 -0.98 -19.11 3.45
CA SER A 130 -2.42 -19.38 3.55
C SER A 130 -2.99 -19.34 4.97
N ALA A 131 -2.16 -19.61 5.98
CA ALA A 131 -2.52 -19.59 7.38
C ALA A 131 -1.35 -19.11 8.25
N TRP A 132 -1.69 -18.58 9.43
CA TRP A 132 -0.72 -18.34 10.48
C TRP A 132 -0.40 -19.66 11.19
N LYS A 133 0.89 -19.95 11.35
CA LYS A 133 1.42 -21.17 11.95
C LYS A 133 2.31 -20.86 13.13
N ASP A 134 2.28 -21.70 14.15
CA ASP A 134 3.29 -21.67 15.21
C ASP A 134 4.52 -22.56 14.88
N ALA A 135 5.48 -22.61 15.80
CA ALA A 135 6.71 -23.40 15.64
C ALA A 135 6.45 -24.91 15.53
N ALA A 136 5.30 -25.41 15.98
CA ALA A 136 4.89 -26.80 15.83
C ALA A 136 4.13 -27.07 14.51
N ASN A 137 4.07 -26.07 13.61
CA ASN A 137 3.30 -26.09 12.37
C ASN A 137 1.77 -26.24 12.57
N SER A 138 1.29 -25.98 13.79
CA SER A 138 -0.13 -25.94 14.09
C SER A 138 -0.73 -24.63 13.59
N THR A 139 -1.96 -24.67 13.05
CA THR A 139 -2.70 -23.46 12.68
C THR A 139 -3.17 -22.74 13.94
N VAL A 140 -3.06 -21.41 13.94
CA VAL A 140 -3.41 -20.54 15.08
C VAL A 140 -4.38 -19.43 14.71
#